data_AF-A0A1E7EJM8-F1
#
_entry.id   AF-A0A1E7EJM8-F1
#
_cell.length_a   1.000
_cell.length_b   1.000
_cell.length_c   1.000
_cell.angle_alpha   90.00
_cell.angle_beta   90.00
_cell.angle_gamma   90.00
#
_symmetry.space_group_name_H-M   'P 1'
#
loop_
_entity.id
_entity.type
_entity.pdbx_description
1 polymer ?
#
loop_
_entity_poly.entity_id
_entity_poly.type
_entity_poly.pdbx_seq_one_letter_code
_entity_poly.pdbx_strand_id
1 'polypeptide(L)'
;CKEGYPVLTNLGVTGILESVQPTTGVHIVSAPSARMILYLQPEAISRELKAAVGEDVLTAYGEGTVERYDSNNVTYVIKLNGWNARIYAKAETFDRLRDSMSDKESFGMDWLLRFFFLTPDAKKEGTRSRSNSVVSATTSVRSHQSSKNTGF
;
A
#
# COMPACT_ATOMS: atom_id res chain seq x y z
N CYS A 1 -0.80 -15.06 11.99
CA CYS A 1 -2.01 -14.45 11.42
C CYS A 1 -2.32 -13.20 12.21
N LYS A 2 -2.27 -12.01 11.60
CA LYS A 2 -2.71 -10.75 12.24
C LYS A 2 -4.17 -10.45 11.86
N GLU A 3 -4.98 -10.03 12.82
CA GLU A 3 -6.36 -9.60 12.56
C GLU A 3 -6.38 -8.40 11.60
N GLY A 4 -7.34 -8.39 10.67
CA GLY A 4 -7.44 -7.44 9.56
C GLY A 4 -6.56 -7.77 8.35
N TYR A 5 -5.71 -8.80 8.43
CA TYR A 5 -4.79 -9.15 7.34
C TYR A 5 -5.33 -10.29 6.46
N PRO A 6 -4.96 -10.28 5.17
CA PRO A 6 -5.32 -11.34 4.24
C PRO A 6 -4.60 -12.65 4.56
N VAL A 7 -5.29 -13.76 4.35
CA VAL A 7 -4.78 -15.11 4.56
C VAL A 7 -5.17 -16.04 3.42
N LEU A 8 -4.31 -17.02 3.16
CA LEU A 8 -4.60 -18.18 2.33
C LEU A 8 -5.04 -19.33 3.25
N THR A 9 -6.14 -19.97 2.89
CA THR A 9 -6.65 -21.16 3.58
C THR A 9 -6.24 -22.43 2.84
N ASN A 10 -6.17 -23.56 3.56
CA ASN A 10 -5.91 -24.87 2.95
C ASN A 10 -7.03 -25.33 1.99
N LEU A 11 -8.17 -24.63 1.99
CA LEU A 11 -9.28 -24.85 1.07
C LEU A 11 -9.05 -24.19 -0.30
N GLY A 12 -7.91 -23.51 -0.50
CA GLY A 12 -7.60 -22.77 -1.73
C GLY A 12 -8.33 -21.43 -1.84
N VAL A 13 -9.04 -21.02 -0.79
CA VAL A 13 -9.74 -19.74 -0.72
C VAL A 13 -8.87 -18.71 -0.01
N THR A 14 -8.91 -17.47 -0.48
CA THR A 14 -8.29 -16.33 0.19
C THR A 14 -9.36 -15.49 0.88
N GLY A 15 -9.01 -14.91 2.02
CA GLY A 15 -9.93 -14.08 2.78
C GLY A 15 -9.20 -13.19 3.78
N ILE A 16 -9.96 -12.41 4.53
CA ILE A 16 -9.47 -11.52 5.57
C ILE A 16 -9.72 -12.18 6.92
N LEU A 17 -8.68 -12.27 7.75
CA LEU A 17 -8.84 -12.71 9.12
C LEU A 17 -9.53 -11.59 9.91
N GLU A 18 -10.82 -11.76 10.23
CA GLU A 18 -11.60 -10.75 10.94
C GLU A 18 -11.29 -10.79 12.45
N SER A 19 -11.23 -11.98 13.04
CA SER A 19 -10.92 -12.13 14.46
C SER A 19 -10.43 -13.53 14.82
N VAL A 20 -9.78 -13.64 15.97
CA VAL A 20 -9.39 -14.91 16.59
C VAL A 20 -10.08 -15.06 17.93
N GLN A 21 -10.84 -16.14 18.11
CA GLN A 21 -11.50 -16.42 19.37
C GLN A 21 -10.44 -16.82 20.42
N PRO A 22 -10.30 -16.07 21.54
CA PRO A 22 -9.18 -16.24 22.46
C PRO A 22 -9.22 -17.56 23.23
N THR A 23 -10.42 -18.11 23.47
CA THR A 23 -10.59 -19.32 24.27
C THR A 23 -10.40 -20.60 23.46
N THR A 24 -10.88 -20.63 22.23
CA THR A 24 -10.90 -21.83 21.37
C THR A 24 -9.79 -21.82 20.33
N GLY A 25 -9.19 -20.64 20.05
CA GLY A 25 -8.23 -20.45 18.96
C GLY A 25 -8.87 -20.42 17.57
N VAL A 26 -10.20 -20.46 17.46
CA VAL A 26 -10.89 -20.46 16.16
C VAL A 26 -10.70 -19.10 15.48
N HIS A 27 -10.23 -19.15 14.24
CA HIS A 27 -10.03 -18.00 13.37
C HIS A 27 -11.26 -17.78 12.51
N ILE A 28 -11.82 -16.56 12.54
CA ILE A 28 -12.95 -16.16 11.71
C ILE A 28 -12.39 -15.45 10.48
N VAL A 29 -12.58 -16.06 9.31
CA VAL A 29 -12.09 -15.53 8.03
C VAL A 29 -13.25 -15.17 7.12
N SER A 30 -13.31 -13.91 6.70
CA SER A 30 -14.25 -13.43 5.69
C SER A 30 -13.67 -13.65 4.30
N ALA A 31 -14.37 -14.35 3.42
CA ALA A 31 -13.98 -14.57 2.04
C ALA A 31 -15.04 -13.97 1.09
N PRO A 32 -15.01 -12.64 0.83
CA PRO A 32 -16.01 -11.96 0.01
C PRO A 32 -16.11 -12.51 -1.41
N SER A 33 -14.97 -12.91 -2.00
CA SER A 33 -14.90 -13.50 -3.35
C SER A 33 -15.69 -14.80 -3.47
N ALA A 34 -15.78 -15.59 -2.39
CA ALA A 34 -16.60 -16.80 -2.31
C ALA A 34 -17.97 -16.58 -1.66
N ARG A 35 -18.26 -15.36 -1.16
CA ARG A 35 -19.46 -15.02 -0.36
C ARG A 35 -19.62 -15.91 0.88
N MET A 36 -18.52 -16.18 1.58
CA MET A 36 -18.49 -17.08 2.74
C MET A 36 -17.82 -16.43 3.96
N ILE A 37 -18.23 -16.89 5.14
CA ILE A 37 -17.51 -16.71 6.40
C ILE A 37 -17.04 -18.10 6.84
N LEU A 38 -15.76 -18.23 7.14
CA LEU A 38 -15.12 -19.49 7.50
C LEU A 38 -14.70 -19.44 8.97
N TYR A 39 -15.03 -20.50 9.69
CA TYR A 39 -14.56 -20.74 11.06
C TYR A 39 -13.49 -21.82 10.99
N LEU A 40 -12.24 -21.40 11.12
CA LEU A 40 -11.08 -22.22 10.81
C LEU A 40 -10.25 -22.47 12.07
N GLN A 41 -9.69 -23.67 12.17
CA GLN A 41 -8.61 -23.93 13.11
C GLN A 41 -7.32 -23.26 12.62
N PRO A 42 -6.37 -22.94 13.52
CA PRO A 42 -5.11 -22.32 13.14
C PRO A 42 -4.36 -23.06 12.03
N GLU A 43 -4.39 -24.40 12.04
CA GLU A 43 -3.71 -25.26 11.07
C GLU A 43 -4.35 -25.21 9.67
N ALA A 44 -5.60 -24.74 9.58
CA ALA A 44 -6.30 -24.57 8.31
C ALA A 44 -5.89 -23.26 7.59
N ILE A 45 -5.12 -22.40 8.24
CA ILE A 45 -4.52 -21.20 7.64
C ILE A 45 -3.12 -21.56 7.14
N SER A 46 -2.92 -21.50 5.83
CA SER A 46 -1.63 -21.86 5.22
C SER A 46 -0.57 -20.79 5.41
N ARG A 47 -0.94 -19.52 5.18
CA ARG A 47 -0.03 -18.37 5.25
C ARG A 47 -0.78 -17.05 5.20
N GLU A 48 -0.10 -15.99 5.62
CA GLU A 48 -0.52 -14.61 5.40
C GLU A 48 -0.26 -14.21 3.93
N LEU A 49 -1.13 -13.33 3.41
CA LEU A 49 -1.04 -12.78 2.06
C LEU A 49 -0.98 -11.26 2.13
N LYS A 50 -0.48 -10.64 1.06
CA LYS A 50 -0.51 -9.18 0.95
C LYS A 50 -1.90 -8.67 0.61
N ALA A 51 -2.70 -9.40 -0.16
CA ALA A 51 -4.07 -9.01 -0.48
C ALA A 51 -4.93 -10.26 -0.68
N ALA A 52 -6.21 -10.19 -0.33
CA ALA A 52 -7.16 -11.25 -0.65
C ALA A 52 -7.77 -11.04 -2.04
N VAL A 53 -8.29 -12.10 -2.64
CA VAL A 53 -9.06 -12.00 -3.89
C VAL A 53 -10.31 -11.15 -3.66
N GLY A 54 -10.50 -10.17 -4.53
CA GLY A 54 -11.55 -9.16 -4.46
C GLY A 54 -11.15 -7.87 -3.76
N GLU A 55 -9.94 -7.77 -3.20
CA GLU A 55 -9.46 -6.51 -2.63
C GLU A 55 -8.87 -5.57 -3.69
N ASP A 56 -9.04 -4.28 -3.45
CA ASP A 56 -8.43 -3.22 -4.24
C ASP A 56 -7.00 -2.95 -3.79
N VAL A 57 -6.14 -2.77 -4.78
CA VAL A 57 -4.69 -2.60 -4.65
C VAL A 57 -4.20 -1.47 -5.55
N LEU A 58 -3.10 -0.84 -5.16
CA LEU A 58 -2.40 0.16 -5.93
C LEU A 58 -1.15 -0.45 -6.56
N THR A 59 -1.01 -0.31 -7.87
CA THR A 59 0.11 -0.84 -8.66
C THR A 59 0.85 0.28 -9.37
N ALA A 60 1.92 -0.05 -10.10
CA ALA A 60 2.69 0.95 -10.86
C ALA A 60 1.89 1.58 -12.00
N TYR A 61 0.84 0.89 -12.42
CA TYR A 61 -0.02 1.25 -13.53
C TYR A 61 -1.36 1.85 -13.06
N GLY A 62 -1.48 2.13 -11.75
CA GLY A 62 -2.69 2.64 -11.13
C GLY A 62 -3.40 1.61 -10.25
N GLU A 63 -4.63 1.92 -9.88
CA GLU A 63 -5.49 1.08 -9.05
C GLU A 63 -5.93 -0.18 -9.82
N GLY A 64 -6.17 -1.25 -9.08
CA GLY A 64 -6.74 -2.48 -9.63
C GLY A 64 -7.33 -3.35 -8.53
N THR A 65 -7.97 -4.44 -8.94
CA THR A 65 -8.57 -5.42 -8.02
C THR A 65 -7.89 -6.77 -8.21
N VAL A 66 -7.59 -7.46 -7.12
CA VAL A 66 -7.03 -8.81 -7.15
C VAL A 66 -8.11 -9.78 -7.64
N GLU A 67 -7.96 -10.32 -8.85
CA GLU A 67 -8.90 -11.31 -9.41
C GLU A 67 -8.56 -12.74 -8.95
N ARG A 68 -7.27 -13.05 -8.80
CA ARG A 68 -6.83 -14.41 -8.45
C ARG A 68 -5.47 -14.40 -7.77
N TYR A 69 -5.25 -15.36 -6.88
CA TYR A 69 -3.94 -15.70 -6.36
C TYR A 69 -3.56 -17.13 -6.81
N ASP A 70 -2.37 -17.29 -7.37
CA ASP A 70 -1.78 -18.59 -7.68
C ASP A 70 -0.78 -18.97 -6.58
N SER A 71 -1.15 -19.95 -5.77
CA SER A 71 -0.33 -20.43 -4.65
C SER A 71 0.91 -21.19 -5.09
N ASN A 72 0.90 -21.81 -6.27
CA ASN A 72 2.06 -22.57 -6.77
C ASN A 72 3.19 -21.63 -7.18
N ASN A 73 2.84 -20.54 -7.87
CA ASN A 73 3.81 -19.57 -8.36
C ASN A 73 3.98 -18.36 -7.43
N VAL A 74 3.18 -18.24 -6.37
CA VAL A 74 3.16 -17.08 -5.45
C VAL A 74 2.99 -15.79 -6.26
N THR A 75 1.95 -15.73 -7.08
CA THR A 75 1.70 -14.63 -8.02
C THR A 75 0.24 -14.19 -7.94
N TYR A 76 0.04 -12.87 -7.98
CA TYR A 76 -1.27 -12.23 -8.00
C TYR A 76 -1.64 -11.88 -9.43
N VAL A 77 -2.89 -12.15 -9.81
CA VAL A 77 -3.50 -11.65 -11.03
C VAL A 77 -4.35 -10.45 -10.66
N ILE A 78 -3.94 -9.26 -11.11
CA ILE A 78 -4.60 -8.01 -10.79
C ILE A 78 -5.21 -7.46 -12.08
N LYS A 79 -6.49 -7.13 -12.04
CA LYS A 79 -7.17 -6.40 -13.11
C LYS A 79 -7.06 -4.91 -12.82
N LEU A 80 -6.52 -4.15 -13.78
CA LEU A 80 -6.39 -2.70 -13.63
C LEU A 80 -7.75 -2.01 -13.80
N ASN A 81 -7.98 -0.96 -13.01
CA ASN A 81 -9.19 -0.16 -13.10
C ASN A 81 -9.12 0.79 -14.30
N GLY A 82 -10.20 0.91 -15.06
CA GLY A 82 -10.28 1.76 -16.26
C GLY A 82 -9.60 1.18 -17.51
N TRP A 83 -8.88 0.06 -17.39
CA TRP A 83 -8.16 -0.59 -18.50
C TRP A 83 -8.58 -2.06 -18.52
N ASN A 84 -8.88 -2.65 -19.68
CA ASN A 84 -9.18 -4.09 -19.76
C ASN A 84 -7.90 -4.95 -19.74
N ALA A 85 -6.94 -4.59 -18.89
CA ALA A 85 -5.64 -5.21 -18.78
C ALA A 85 -5.52 -5.98 -17.46
N ARG A 86 -4.76 -7.07 -17.51
CA ARG A 86 -4.38 -7.88 -16.35
C ARG A 86 -2.87 -7.87 -16.22
N ILE A 87 -2.39 -7.73 -14.99
CA ILE A 87 -0.97 -7.87 -14.68
C ILE A 87 -0.76 -9.06 -13.75
N TYR A 88 0.42 -9.66 -13.87
CA TYR A 88 0.91 -10.71 -12.98
C TYR A 88 1.95 -10.09 -12.07
N ALA A 89 1.63 -10.01 -10.78
CA ALA A 89 2.40 -9.23 -9.82
C ALA A 89 2.88 -10.09 -8.66
N LYS A 90 4.05 -9.75 -8.12
CA LYS A 90 4.53 -10.26 -6.84
C LYS A 90 4.03 -9.35 -5.72
N ALA A 91 4.00 -9.85 -4.48
CA ALA A 91 3.55 -9.06 -3.33
C ALA A 91 4.33 -7.75 -3.15
N GLU A 92 5.59 -7.69 -3.59
CA GLU A 92 6.43 -6.50 -3.44
C GLU A 92 6.12 -5.36 -4.45
N THR A 93 5.32 -5.62 -5.49
CA THR A 93 5.13 -4.67 -6.61
C THR A 93 3.79 -3.94 -6.60
N PHE A 94 3.01 -4.06 -5.52
CA PHE A 94 1.73 -3.37 -5.33
C PHE A 94 1.45 -3.21 -3.85
N ASP A 95 0.59 -2.27 -3.45
CA ASP A 95 0.15 -2.10 -2.06
C ASP A 95 -1.38 -2.26 -1.93
N ARG A 96 -1.86 -2.63 -0.74
CA ARG A 96 -3.31 -2.66 -0.47
C ARG A 96 -3.81 -1.23 -0.31
N LEU A 97 -4.95 -0.92 -0.94
CA LEU A 97 -5.57 0.40 -0.77
C LEU A 97 -6.13 0.60 0.64
N ARG A 98 -6.64 -0.47 1.30
CA ARG A 98 -7.20 -0.39 2.66
C ARG A 98 -6.16 0.01 3.72
N ASP A 99 -4.89 -0.35 3.51
CA ASP A 99 -3.80 -0.02 4.44
C ASP A 99 -3.31 1.42 4.23
N SER A 100 -3.56 2.03 3.06
CA SER A 100 -3.03 3.35 2.68
C SER A 100 -3.62 4.55 3.44
N MET A 101 -4.75 4.38 4.15
CA MET A 101 -5.40 5.46 4.93
C MET A 101 -5.31 5.28 6.46
N SER A 102 -4.90 4.11 6.95
CA SER A 102 -4.86 3.79 8.39
C SER A 102 -3.52 4.16 9.03
N ASP A 103 -2.41 3.94 8.32
CA ASP A 103 -1.10 3.98 8.95
C ASP A 103 -0.34 5.24 8.52
N LYS A 104 -0.51 6.31 9.31
CA LYS A 104 0.37 7.49 9.29
C LYS A 104 1.81 7.21 9.75
N GLU A 105 2.16 5.95 9.98
CA GLU A 105 3.48 5.51 10.41
C GLU A 105 4.01 4.39 9.49
N SER A 106 4.59 4.83 8.37
CA SER A 106 5.82 4.24 7.81
C SER A 106 5.78 2.89 7.08
N PHE A 107 4.75 2.48 6.34
CA PHE A 107 4.93 1.38 5.36
C PHE A 107 4.00 1.53 4.14
N GLY A 108 4.54 1.62 2.91
CA GLY A 108 3.74 1.52 1.68
C GLY A 108 4.07 2.49 0.52
N MET A 109 5.28 3.05 0.46
CA MET A 109 5.74 3.75 -0.76
C MET A 109 7.19 3.42 -1.15
N ASP A 110 7.92 2.58 -0.41
CA ASP A 110 9.33 2.30 -0.69
C ASP A 110 9.54 1.74 -2.10
N TRP A 111 8.63 0.88 -2.57
CA TRP A 111 8.73 0.31 -3.92
C TRP A 111 8.37 1.34 -5.01
N LEU A 112 7.39 2.22 -4.79
CA LEU A 112 7.07 3.34 -5.69
C LEU A 112 8.24 4.34 -5.73
N LEU A 113 8.80 4.69 -4.58
CA LEU A 113 9.96 5.55 -4.49
C LEU A 113 11.16 4.93 -5.20
N ARG A 114 11.41 3.63 -5.03
CA ARG A 114 12.43 2.91 -5.82
C ARG A 114 12.14 3.01 -7.31
N PHE A 115 10.91 2.76 -7.75
CA PHE A 115 10.57 2.81 -9.17
C PHE A 115 10.77 4.21 -9.78
N PHE A 116 10.36 5.27 -9.08
CA PHE A 116 10.47 6.64 -9.59
C PHE A 116 11.85 7.29 -9.35
N PHE A 117 12.62 6.84 -8.35
CA PHE A 117 13.89 7.49 -7.93
C PHE A 117 15.15 6.61 -8.05
N LEU A 118 15.10 5.40 -8.63
CA LEU A 118 16.30 4.62 -8.96
C LEU A 118 16.94 5.07 -10.28
N THR A 119 17.90 5.98 -10.18
CA THR A 119 19.00 6.11 -11.16
C THR A 119 19.98 4.94 -10.93
N PRO A 120 20.44 4.20 -11.96
CA PRO A 120 21.44 3.16 -11.75
C PRO A 120 22.82 3.79 -11.52
N ASP A 121 23.55 3.20 -10.57
CA ASP A 121 24.97 3.36 -10.25
C ASP A 121 25.48 4.68 -9.64
N ALA A 122 25.79 4.61 -8.35
CA ALA A 122 27.03 5.16 -7.83
C ALA A 122 27.62 4.19 -6.79
N LYS A 123 28.74 3.56 -7.16
CA LYS A 123 29.62 2.78 -6.28
C LYS A 123 29.82 3.53 -4.96
N LYS A 124 29.59 2.83 -3.85
CA LYS A 124 29.96 3.30 -2.52
C LYS A 124 31.49 3.33 -2.41
N GLU A 125 32.06 4.52 -2.55
CA GLU A 125 33.36 4.84 -1.97
C GLU A 125 33.26 6.23 -1.32
N GLY A 126 33.89 6.37 -0.16
CA GLY A 126 33.56 7.37 0.83
C GLY A 126 33.71 8.82 0.38
N THR A 127 33.00 9.72 1.05
CA THR A 127 33.53 10.80 1.89
C THR A 127 32.35 11.68 2.31
N ARG A 128 32.25 11.97 3.62
CA ARG A 128 31.33 12.99 4.16
C ARG A 128 31.46 14.28 3.36
N SER A 129 30.37 14.76 2.77
CA SER A 129 30.28 16.15 2.34
C SER A 129 28.91 16.72 2.69
N ARG A 130 28.94 17.80 3.48
CA ARG A 130 27.81 18.58 3.97
C ARG A 130 27.33 19.49 2.84
N SER A 131 26.01 19.65 2.66
CA SER A 131 25.40 20.89 2.17
C SER A 131 23.93 20.93 2.54
N ASN A 132 23.60 21.78 3.50
CA ASN A 132 22.23 22.23 3.75
C ASN A 132 21.91 23.31 2.72
N SER A 133 20.83 23.16 1.95
CA SER A 133 20.20 24.29 1.27
C SER A 133 18.81 24.51 1.86
N VAL A 134 18.76 25.45 2.80
CA VAL A 134 17.52 26.08 3.25
C VAL A 134 17.15 27.10 2.18
N VAL A 135 16.02 26.91 1.50
CA VAL A 135 15.43 27.94 0.63
C VAL A 135 14.65 28.89 1.54
N SER A 136 15.26 30.04 1.84
CA SER A 136 14.56 31.17 2.46
C SER A 136 13.59 31.78 1.46
N ALA A 137 12.29 31.62 1.68
CA ALA A 137 11.25 32.36 0.97
C ALA A 137 11.18 33.78 1.53
N THR A 138 11.71 34.75 0.78
CA THR A 138 11.61 36.18 1.09
C THR A 138 10.21 36.67 0.68
N THR A 139 9.30 36.81 1.63
CA THR A 139 8.05 37.55 1.43
C THR A 139 8.36 39.05 1.38
N SER A 140 8.24 39.67 0.20
CA SER A 140 8.28 41.13 0.07
C SER A 140 6.91 41.72 0.43
N VAL A 141 6.80 42.30 1.62
CA VAL A 141 5.68 43.19 1.97
C VAL A 141 6.04 44.59 1.48
N ARG A 142 5.43 44.98 0.35
CA ARG A 142 5.57 46.30 -0.26
C ARG A 142 4.55 47.24 0.41
N SER A 143 5.00 48.06 1.35
CA SER A 143 4.19 49.15 1.92
C SER A 143 4.17 50.34 0.95
N HIS A 144 2.97 50.68 0.48
CA HIS A 144 2.72 51.87 -0.33
C HIS A 144 2.62 53.09 0.60
N GLN A 145 3.58 54.01 0.51
CA GLN A 145 3.38 55.40 0.90
C GLN A 145 2.69 56.13 -0.27
N SER A 146 1.57 56.80 0.00
CA SER A 146 1.00 57.82 -0.88
C SER A 146 0.69 59.04 -0.04
N SER A 147 1.38 60.14 -0.34
CA SER A 147 1.10 61.47 0.15
C SER A 147 -0.07 62.07 -0.64
N LYS A 148 -0.98 62.77 0.02
CA LYS A 148 -1.69 63.91 -0.57
C LYS A 148 -1.78 65.06 0.43
N ASN A 149 -1.40 66.20 -0.09
CA ASN A 149 -1.25 67.51 0.53
C ASN A 149 -2.51 68.35 0.27
N THR A 150 -2.75 69.36 1.11
CA THR A 150 -3.63 70.56 0.97
C THR A 150 -5.15 70.33 0.88
N GLY A 151 -6.03 71.13 1.50
CA GLY A 151 -5.92 72.38 2.26
C GLY A 151 -7.33 72.83 2.67
N PHE A 152 -7.40 73.85 3.54
CA PHE A 152 -8.63 74.59 3.87
C PHE A 152 -9.21 75.34 2.67
#